data_AF-A0A3D5C0X5-F1
#
_entry.id   AF-A0A3D5C0X5-F1
#
_cell.length_a   1.000
_cell.length_b   1.000
_cell.length_c   1.000
_cell.angle_alpha   90.00
_cell.angle_beta   90.00
_cell.angle_gamma   90.00
#
_symmetry.space_group_name_H-M   'P 1'
#
loop_
_entity.id
_entity.type
_entity.pdbx_description
1 polymer ?
#
loop_
_entity_poly.entity_id
_entity_poly.type
_entity_poly.pdbx_seq_one_letter_code
_entity_poly.pdbx_strand_id
1 'polypeptide(L)'
;MTVTDLPKETVRAIGVRFRRAGRLYYYDPGTSDFAVGDYAIVETPRGLTATRVVMATTEIDPADLRGDLVPVERPATESDMKSMEVYRDEEARAEQEFANAITSHNLPMQAVKAEYTFDGATLTLHFSSKEAKLDLADMVSELASKLRTRVQLRQVGPRERAAMRSGMGRCGRDLCCATFLSELDTVSLRMAKDQNLPLNPDKISGVCGRLLCCLQYEHEGYVQEKLDEEQGGGGCATSGKCESCGVHELKDILGQAVAPGYESESKAPSDTLTPVEQTTTTRDKNNDQVETSGSSQSRSSSSETDKPIARAGSSRRRRFRRRNRDSSGPKTETTPSNQAN
;
A
#
# COMPACT_ATOMS: atom_id res chain seq x y z
N MET A 1 -12.89 30.04 44.71
CA MET A 1 -11.69 29.60 43.98
C MET A 1 -12.14 28.49 43.05
N THR A 2 -11.95 28.66 41.75
CA THR A 2 -12.35 27.67 40.73
C THR A 2 -11.27 26.61 40.59
N VAL A 3 -11.66 25.38 40.18
CA VAL A 3 -10.74 24.24 40.03
C VAL A 3 -10.15 24.25 38.61
N THR A 4 -9.56 25.40 38.23
CA THR A 4 -9.16 25.72 36.85
C THR A 4 -7.67 26.00 36.68
N ASP A 5 -6.98 26.32 37.76
CA ASP A 5 -5.60 26.85 37.74
C ASP A 5 -4.60 25.86 38.34
N LEU A 6 -4.81 24.56 38.07
CA LEU A 6 -3.72 23.58 38.11
C LEU A 6 -2.88 23.79 36.84
N PRO A 7 -1.54 23.88 36.93
CA PRO A 7 -0.72 23.92 35.73
C PRO A 7 -0.91 22.61 34.96
N LYS A 8 -1.34 22.69 33.70
CA LYS A 8 -1.23 21.54 32.80
C LYS A 8 0.26 21.27 32.59
N GLU A 9 0.71 20.09 33.00
CA GLU A 9 2.04 19.59 32.64
C GLU A 9 2.04 19.29 31.14
N THR A 10 2.51 20.24 30.33
CA THR A 10 2.69 20.05 28.89
C THR A 10 3.98 19.30 28.59
N VAL A 11 4.00 18.51 27.53
CA VAL A 11 5.18 17.76 27.09
C VAL A 11 5.54 18.17 25.66
N ARG A 12 6.83 18.46 25.41
CA ARG A 12 7.34 18.69 24.05
C ARG A 12 7.32 17.38 23.29
N ALA A 13 6.67 17.37 22.14
CA ALA A 13 6.67 16.23 21.22
C ALA A 13 6.72 16.71 19.76
N ILE A 14 7.24 15.85 18.88
CA ILE A 14 7.13 15.99 17.43
C ILE A 14 6.15 14.95 16.88
N GLY A 15 5.48 15.28 15.78
CA GLY A 15 4.59 14.35 15.08
C GLY A 15 5.25 13.87 13.80
N VAL A 16 5.52 12.56 13.69
CA VAL A 16 6.17 11.94 12.52
C VAL A 16 5.23 11.01 11.75
N ARG A 17 5.48 10.82 10.46
CA ARG A 17 4.82 9.80 9.64
C ARG A 17 5.81 8.99 8.82
N PHE A 18 5.69 7.67 8.90
CA PHE A 18 6.42 6.70 8.08
C PHE A 18 5.94 6.63 6.62
N ARG A 19 4.70 7.10 6.33
CA ARG A 19 4.06 7.09 5.00
C ARG A 19 3.12 8.29 4.85
N ARG A 20 2.80 8.71 3.61
CA ARG A 20 1.93 9.88 3.30
C ARG A 20 0.58 9.81 4.04
N ALA A 21 -0.17 8.73 3.82
CA ALA A 21 -1.34 8.32 4.62
C ALA A 21 -0.97 7.37 5.78
N GLY A 22 0.12 7.65 6.51
CA GLY A 22 0.48 6.91 7.72
C GLY A 22 -0.31 7.39 8.93
N ARG A 23 -0.43 6.53 9.96
CA ARG A 23 -0.74 6.99 11.33
C ARG A 23 0.28 8.05 11.74
N LEU A 24 -0.17 9.05 12.49
CA LEU A 24 0.71 9.99 13.19
C LEU A 24 1.27 9.28 14.42
N TYR A 25 2.58 9.40 14.64
CA TYR A 25 3.25 8.93 15.84
C TYR A 25 3.92 10.10 16.54
N TYR A 26 3.87 10.13 17.86
CA TYR A 26 4.53 11.14 18.67
C TYR A 26 5.85 10.61 19.22
N TYR A 27 6.90 11.44 19.17
CA TYR A 27 8.22 11.15 19.73
C TYR A 27 8.71 12.38 20.51
N ASP A 28 9.51 12.17 21.56
CA ASP A 28 10.17 13.24 22.30
C ASP A 28 11.40 13.75 21.51
N PRO A 29 11.46 15.04 21.09
CA PRO A 29 12.61 15.59 20.37
C PRO A 29 13.87 15.78 21.25
N GLY A 30 13.78 15.57 22.55
CA GLY A 30 14.87 15.75 23.49
C GLY A 30 15.41 17.18 23.48
N THR A 31 16.71 17.35 23.29
CA THR A 31 17.37 18.66 23.18
C THR A 31 17.31 19.28 21.78
N SER A 32 16.78 18.57 20.78
CA SER A 32 16.62 19.11 19.42
C SER A 32 15.32 19.90 19.28
N ASP A 33 15.23 20.70 18.22
CA ASP A 33 13.96 21.20 17.69
C ASP A 33 13.86 20.81 16.21
N PHE A 34 12.63 20.55 15.76
CA PHE A 34 12.32 20.10 14.41
C PHE A 34 11.23 20.95 13.77
N ALA A 35 11.42 21.32 12.51
CA ALA A 35 10.42 21.96 11.65
C ALA A 35 9.56 20.93 10.90
N VAL A 36 8.43 21.37 10.36
CA VAL A 36 7.61 20.54 9.46
C VAL A 36 8.36 20.34 8.14
N GLY A 37 8.62 19.08 7.78
CA GLY A 37 9.39 18.70 6.59
C GLY A 37 10.73 18.04 6.89
N ASP A 38 11.29 18.27 8.08
CA ASP A 38 12.57 17.68 8.51
C ASP A 38 12.54 16.15 8.57
N TYR A 39 13.72 15.53 8.58
CA TYR A 39 13.87 14.10 8.83
C TYR A 39 14.43 13.82 10.23
N ALA A 40 13.69 13.05 11.01
CA ALA A 40 14.08 12.56 12.33
C ALA A 40 14.46 11.08 12.24
N ILE A 41 15.60 10.71 12.83
CA ILE A 41 16.01 9.30 12.97
C ILE A 41 15.40 8.77 14.27
N VAL A 42 14.60 7.71 14.16
CA VAL A 42 13.94 7.06 15.30
C VAL A 42 14.24 5.56 15.32
N GLU A 43 14.35 4.98 16.50
CA GLU A 43 14.29 3.52 16.62
C GLU A 43 12.85 3.01 16.42
N THR A 44 12.74 1.84 15.80
CA THR A 44 11.49 1.10 15.65
C THR A 44 11.75 -0.38 15.96
N PRO A 45 10.71 -1.21 16.16
CA PRO A 45 10.85 -2.67 16.26
C PRO A 45 11.43 -3.37 15.01
N ARG A 46 11.87 -2.62 13.99
CA ARG A 46 12.56 -3.08 12.78
C ARG A 46 13.99 -2.54 12.67
N GLY A 47 14.48 -1.82 13.68
CA GLY A 47 15.71 -1.04 13.67
C GLY A 47 15.49 0.44 13.39
N LEU A 48 16.59 1.17 13.23
CA LEU A 48 16.62 2.61 12.95
C LEU A 48 15.89 2.93 11.64
N THR A 49 15.14 4.03 11.62
CA THR A 49 14.40 4.49 10.44
C THR A 49 14.35 6.01 10.41
N ALA A 50 14.67 6.61 9.27
CA ALA A 50 14.40 8.02 9.01
C ALA A 50 12.91 8.24 8.73
N THR A 51 12.31 9.21 9.42
CA THR A 51 10.89 9.56 9.30
C THR A 51 10.75 11.04 8.99
N ARG A 52 9.70 11.43 8.25
CA ARG A 52 9.45 12.85 8.01
C ARG A 52 8.58 13.43 9.13
N VAL A 53 9.04 14.54 9.68
CA VAL A 53 8.30 15.38 10.62
C VAL A 53 7.15 16.04 9.87
N VAL A 54 5.93 15.90 10.39
CA VAL A 54 4.70 16.52 9.86
C VAL A 54 4.04 17.49 10.84
N MET A 55 4.50 17.49 12.09
CA MET A 55 4.19 18.48 13.12
C MET A 55 5.50 18.80 13.83
N ALA A 56 5.89 20.07 13.81
CA ALA A 56 7.09 20.60 14.45
C ALA A 56 7.07 20.38 15.97
N THR A 57 8.17 20.66 16.67
CA THR A 57 8.19 20.60 18.14
C THR A 57 7.05 21.44 18.70
N THR A 58 6.12 20.79 19.39
CA THR A 58 4.93 21.43 19.95
C THR A 58 4.72 20.91 21.38
N GLU A 59 4.21 21.77 22.26
CA GLU A 59 3.73 21.37 23.57
C GLU A 59 2.34 20.74 23.45
N ILE A 60 2.19 19.51 23.95
CA ILE A 60 0.96 18.72 23.91
C ILE A 60 0.53 18.36 25.33
N ASP A 61 -0.78 18.24 25.56
CA ASP A 61 -1.34 17.65 26.77
C ASP A 61 -1.07 16.13 26.81
N PRO A 62 -0.55 15.57 27.91
CA PRO A 62 -0.39 14.12 28.09
C PRO A 62 -1.67 13.31 27.80
N ALA A 63 -2.85 13.88 28.00
CA ALA A 63 -4.13 13.22 27.72
C ALA A 63 -4.39 12.96 26.22
N ASP A 64 -3.77 13.74 25.32
CA ASP A 64 -3.88 13.56 23.87
C ASP A 64 -2.85 12.55 23.31
N LEU A 65 -1.86 12.14 24.12
CA LEU A 65 -0.82 11.19 23.73
C LEU A 65 -1.30 9.74 23.83
N ARG A 66 -1.25 9.02 22.70
CA ARG A 66 -1.63 7.60 22.62
C ARG A 66 -0.45 6.67 22.95
N GLY A 67 -0.05 6.67 24.22
CA GLY A 67 1.04 5.84 24.76
C GLY A 67 2.32 6.64 25.03
N ASP A 68 3.35 5.93 25.49
CA ASP A 68 4.61 6.53 25.95
C ASP A 68 5.39 7.20 24.81
N LEU A 69 5.98 8.37 25.10
CA LEU A 69 6.88 9.05 24.17
C LEU A 69 8.23 8.33 24.14
N VAL A 70 8.55 7.74 22.99
CA VAL A 70 9.90 7.27 22.68
C VAL A 70 10.73 8.49 22.24
N PRO A 71 12.00 8.63 22.67
CA PRO A 71 12.86 9.71 22.21
C PRO A 71 13.24 9.56 20.74
N VAL A 72 13.53 10.69 20.10
CA VAL A 72 14.23 10.75 18.81
C VAL A 72 15.72 10.52 19.04
N GLU A 73 16.34 9.63 18.27
CA GLU A 73 17.78 9.33 18.38
C GLU A 73 18.63 10.55 18.01
N ARG A 74 18.28 11.20 16.89
CA ARG A 74 18.92 12.41 16.37
C ARG A 74 18.18 12.98 15.15
N PRO A 75 18.39 14.26 14.80
CA PRO A 75 18.10 14.73 13.45
C PRO A 75 18.92 13.97 12.39
N ALA A 76 18.37 13.88 11.18
CA ALA A 76 19.08 13.38 10.01
C ALA A 76 20.12 14.39 9.53
N THR A 77 21.29 13.89 9.13
CA THR A 77 22.38 14.67 8.54
C THR A 77 22.26 14.69 7.01
N GLU A 78 23.00 15.58 6.36
CA GLU A 78 23.14 15.60 4.90
C GLU A 78 23.68 14.27 4.33
N SER A 79 24.49 13.54 5.09
CA SER A 79 24.96 12.20 4.69
C SER A 79 23.84 11.15 4.76
N ASP A 80 22.95 11.24 5.75
CA ASP A 80 21.80 10.34 5.84
C ASP A 80 20.82 10.58 4.68
N MET A 81 20.61 11.85 4.31
CA MET A 81 19.76 12.23 3.19
C MET A 81 20.29 11.74 1.84
N LYS A 82 21.61 11.85 1.61
CA LYS A 82 22.26 11.31 0.39
C LYS A 82 22.18 9.78 0.32
N SER A 83 22.37 9.07 1.44
CA SER A 83 22.18 7.62 1.48
C SER A 83 20.73 7.22 1.17
N MET A 84 19.73 7.94 1.72
CA MET A 84 18.32 7.70 1.39
C MET A 84 17.99 7.96 -0.09
N GLU A 85 18.64 8.93 -0.73
CA GLU A 85 18.47 9.21 -2.15
C GLU A 85 19.04 8.07 -3.01
N VAL A 86 20.28 7.64 -2.74
CA VAL A 86 20.90 6.48 -3.41
C VAL A 86 20.05 5.21 -3.27
N TYR A 87 19.54 4.91 -2.08
CA TYR A 87 18.68 3.73 -1.90
C TYR A 87 17.34 3.84 -2.64
N ARG A 88 16.76 5.04 -2.82
CA ARG A 88 15.54 5.23 -3.63
C ARG A 88 15.77 4.96 -5.12
N ASP A 89 16.94 5.31 -5.64
CA ASP A 89 17.33 4.95 -7.01
C ASP A 89 17.55 3.43 -7.15
N GLU A 90 18.11 2.78 -6.12
CA GLU A 90 18.22 1.31 -6.07
C GLU A 90 16.86 0.61 -5.89
N GLU A 91 15.85 1.21 -5.24
CA GLU A 91 14.48 0.64 -5.15
C GLU A 91 13.89 0.38 -6.55
N ALA A 92 14.01 1.33 -7.47
CA ALA A 92 13.49 1.19 -8.83
C ALA A 92 14.15 0.03 -9.60
N ARG A 93 15.47 -0.16 -9.42
CA ARG A 93 16.22 -1.29 -9.99
C ARG A 93 15.83 -2.63 -9.33
N ALA A 94 15.65 -2.63 -8.01
CA ALA A 94 15.23 -3.80 -7.26
C ALA A 94 13.81 -4.27 -7.65
N GLU A 95 12.89 -3.35 -7.93
CA GLU A 95 11.56 -3.67 -8.47
C GLU A 95 11.63 -4.35 -9.84
N GLN A 96 12.52 -3.88 -10.73
CA GLN A 96 12.69 -4.47 -12.06
C GLN A 96 13.27 -5.90 -11.98
N GLU A 97 14.32 -6.12 -11.18
CA GLU A 97 14.86 -7.46 -10.95
C GLU A 97 13.83 -8.39 -10.28
N PHE A 98 13.01 -7.87 -9.36
CA PHE A 98 11.95 -8.64 -8.72
C PHE A 98 10.85 -9.05 -9.70
N ALA A 99 10.40 -8.15 -10.57
CA ALA A 99 9.41 -8.45 -11.61
C ALA A 99 9.95 -9.47 -12.63
N ASN A 100 11.23 -9.35 -13.00
CA ASN A 100 11.92 -10.31 -13.85
C ASN A 100 11.96 -11.71 -13.20
N ALA A 101 12.36 -11.79 -11.93
CA ALA A 101 12.45 -13.05 -11.19
C ALA A 101 11.07 -13.75 -11.04
N ILE A 102 10.02 -13.00 -10.70
CA ILE A 102 8.64 -13.54 -10.67
C ILE A 102 8.26 -14.20 -12.02
N THR A 103 8.64 -13.55 -13.12
CA THR A 103 8.36 -14.04 -14.48
C THR A 103 9.18 -15.28 -14.80
N SER A 104 10.49 -15.27 -14.52
CA SER A 104 11.39 -16.41 -14.76
C SER A 104 11.00 -17.66 -13.95
N HIS A 105 10.57 -17.48 -12.70
CA HIS A 105 10.08 -18.58 -11.84
C HIS A 105 8.60 -18.92 -12.07
N ASN A 106 7.92 -18.26 -13.02
CA ASN A 106 6.50 -18.47 -13.38
C ASN A 106 5.52 -18.39 -12.18
N LEU A 107 5.80 -17.51 -11.22
CA LEU A 107 5.06 -17.44 -9.96
C LEU A 107 3.75 -16.63 -10.11
N PRO A 108 2.60 -17.13 -9.61
CA PRO A 108 1.30 -16.45 -9.74
C PRO A 108 1.15 -15.27 -8.76
N MET A 109 1.96 -14.23 -8.95
CA MET A 109 1.96 -13.01 -8.14
C MET A 109 2.29 -11.76 -8.98
N GLN A 110 2.19 -10.59 -8.36
CA GLN A 110 2.61 -9.31 -8.93
C GLN A 110 3.55 -8.57 -7.97
N ALA A 111 4.69 -8.10 -8.46
CA ALA A 111 5.55 -7.14 -7.76
C ALA A 111 4.78 -5.83 -7.50
N VAL A 112 4.78 -5.35 -6.26
CA VAL A 112 4.02 -4.14 -5.87
C VAL A 112 4.93 -2.94 -5.68
N LYS A 113 5.96 -3.07 -4.83
CA LYS A 113 6.98 -2.05 -4.54
C LYS A 113 8.24 -2.72 -3.94
N ALA A 114 9.41 -2.10 -4.08
CA ALA A 114 10.58 -2.35 -3.23
C ALA A 114 10.72 -1.25 -2.15
N GLU A 115 11.20 -1.61 -0.96
CA GLU A 115 11.53 -0.66 0.12
C GLU A 115 12.82 -1.09 0.82
N TYR A 116 13.89 -0.29 0.71
CA TYR A 116 15.10 -0.52 1.51
C TYR A 116 14.91 -0.03 2.95
N THR A 117 15.59 -0.66 3.92
CA THR A 117 15.78 -0.08 5.25
C THR A 117 16.71 1.13 5.19
N PHE A 118 16.62 2.02 6.17
CA PHE A 118 17.41 3.27 6.22
C PHE A 118 18.93 3.04 6.20
N ASP A 119 19.38 1.91 6.74
CA ASP A 119 20.78 1.44 6.76
C ASP A 119 21.19 0.60 5.52
N GLY A 120 20.28 0.40 4.56
CA GLY A 120 20.46 -0.46 3.40
C GLY A 120 20.58 -1.97 3.69
N ALA A 121 20.53 -2.39 4.96
CA ALA A 121 20.87 -3.76 5.36
C ALA A 121 19.80 -4.79 4.96
N THR A 122 18.53 -4.38 4.85
CA THR A 122 17.41 -5.25 4.47
C THR A 122 16.57 -4.60 3.36
N LEU A 123 16.24 -5.39 2.34
CA LEU A 123 15.39 -5.00 1.22
C LEU A 123 14.03 -5.68 1.36
N THR A 124 12.98 -4.90 1.61
CA THR A 124 11.59 -5.39 1.68
C THR A 124 10.95 -5.36 0.30
N LEU A 125 10.68 -6.54 -0.27
CA LEU A 125 9.97 -6.70 -1.53
C LEU A 125 8.48 -6.97 -1.26
N HIS A 126 7.62 -6.02 -1.62
CA HIS A 126 6.17 -6.11 -1.45
C HIS A 126 5.53 -6.79 -2.67
N PHE A 127 4.68 -7.79 -2.45
CA PHE A 127 4.00 -8.53 -3.52
C PHE A 127 2.52 -8.79 -3.24
N SER A 128 1.75 -8.96 -4.31
CA SER A 128 0.33 -9.29 -4.27
C SER A 128 0.09 -10.62 -4.99
N SER A 129 -0.45 -11.60 -4.28
CA SER A 129 -0.99 -12.84 -4.87
C SER A 129 -2.38 -13.14 -4.33
N LYS A 130 -3.15 -13.92 -5.09
CA LYS A 130 -4.43 -14.51 -4.67
C LYS A 130 -4.24 -15.80 -3.87
N GLU A 131 -3.06 -16.42 -3.99
CA GLU A 131 -2.74 -17.70 -3.36
C GLU A 131 -2.06 -17.48 -2.00
N ALA A 132 -2.36 -18.36 -1.04
CA ALA A 132 -1.89 -18.25 0.35
C ALA A 132 -0.60 -19.05 0.62
N LYS A 133 -0.13 -19.84 -0.35
CA LYS A 133 1.10 -20.62 -0.29
C LYS A 133 1.74 -20.62 -1.67
N LEU A 134 2.99 -20.17 -1.73
CA LEU A 134 3.83 -20.13 -2.92
C LEU A 134 5.20 -20.66 -2.48
N ASP A 135 5.90 -21.40 -3.34
CA ASP A 135 7.31 -21.65 -3.10
C ASP A 135 8.12 -20.46 -3.64
N LEU A 136 9.03 -19.97 -2.80
CA LEU A 136 9.74 -18.70 -2.98
C LEU A 136 11.23 -18.84 -2.70
N ALA A 137 11.70 -20.03 -2.28
CA ALA A 137 13.06 -20.24 -1.79
C ALA A 137 14.11 -19.94 -2.87
N ASP A 138 13.93 -20.48 -4.08
CA ASP A 138 14.87 -20.31 -5.19
C ASP A 138 14.89 -18.85 -5.69
N MET A 139 13.72 -18.23 -5.84
CA MET A 139 13.59 -16.82 -6.23
C MET A 139 14.23 -15.87 -5.20
N VAL A 140 14.05 -16.10 -3.90
CA VAL A 140 14.69 -15.30 -2.83
C VAL A 140 16.20 -15.49 -2.85
N SER A 141 16.68 -16.71 -3.07
CA SER A 141 18.12 -17.02 -3.18
C SER A 141 18.76 -16.30 -4.36
N GLU A 142 18.10 -16.29 -5.53
CA GLU A 142 18.54 -15.54 -6.72
C GLU A 142 18.58 -14.03 -6.45
N LEU A 143 17.50 -13.45 -5.90
CA LEU A 143 17.40 -12.01 -5.65
C LEU A 143 18.41 -11.53 -4.60
N ALA A 144 18.61 -12.27 -3.51
CA ALA A 144 19.64 -11.97 -2.51
C ALA A 144 21.06 -12.04 -3.12
N SER A 145 21.31 -13.00 -4.02
CA SER A 145 22.60 -13.12 -4.72
C SER A 145 22.85 -11.99 -5.72
N LYS A 146 21.82 -11.56 -6.45
CA LYS A 146 21.87 -10.44 -7.41
C LYS A 146 22.04 -9.08 -6.74
N LEU A 147 21.19 -8.80 -5.76
CA LEU A 147 21.06 -7.49 -5.12
C LEU A 147 22.02 -7.31 -3.93
N ARG A 148 22.67 -8.39 -3.46
CA ARG A 148 23.69 -8.41 -2.39
C ARG A 148 23.19 -7.93 -1.01
N THR A 149 21.88 -7.74 -0.86
CA THR A 149 21.20 -7.30 0.36
C THR A 149 20.34 -8.44 0.93
N ARG A 150 20.06 -8.42 2.23
CA ARG A 150 19.11 -9.36 2.85
C ARG A 150 17.69 -9.08 2.33
N VAL A 151 17.17 -9.97 1.49
CA VAL A 151 15.79 -9.85 0.97
C VAL A 151 14.77 -10.34 2.02
N GLN A 152 13.75 -9.53 2.27
CA GLN A 152 12.53 -9.91 3.00
C GLN A 152 11.32 -9.75 2.08
N LEU A 153 10.49 -10.78 1.96
CA LEU A 153 9.23 -10.69 1.22
C LEU A 153 8.06 -10.31 2.14
N ARG A 154 7.18 -9.42 1.67
CA ARG A 154 5.91 -9.07 2.32
C ARG A 154 4.75 -9.22 1.35
N GLN A 155 3.78 -10.07 1.68
CA GLN A 155 2.48 -10.07 1.00
C GLN A 155 1.69 -8.83 1.42
N VAL A 156 1.05 -8.15 0.47
CA VAL A 156 0.25 -6.94 0.73
C VAL A 156 -1.18 -7.10 0.21
N GLY A 157 -2.12 -6.52 0.94
CA GLY A 157 -3.55 -6.56 0.60
C GLY A 157 -3.88 -5.77 -0.68
N PRO A 158 -5.02 -6.04 -1.33
CA PRO A 158 -5.39 -5.39 -2.58
C PRO A 158 -5.58 -3.87 -2.45
N ARG A 159 -5.98 -3.38 -1.25
CA ARG A 159 -6.06 -1.96 -0.92
C ARG A 159 -4.70 -1.35 -0.57
N GLU A 160 -3.85 -2.06 0.18
CA GLU A 160 -2.45 -1.64 0.43
C GLU A 160 -1.67 -1.48 -0.88
N ARG A 161 -1.82 -2.42 -1.83
CA ARG A 161 -1.22 -2.33 -3.18
C ARG A 161 -1.63 -1.06 -3.92
N ALA A 162 -2.90 -0.68 -3.85
CA ALA A 162 -3.40 0.55 -4.46
C ALA A 162 -2.88 1.81 -3.74
N ALA A 163 -2.72 1.75 -2.41
CA ALA A 163 -2.09 2.83 -1.65
C ALA A 163 -0.61 3.01 -2.00
N MET A 164 0.15 1.92 -2.16
CA MET A 164 1.60 1.97 -2.46
C MET A 164 1.92 2.46 -3.88
N ARG A 165 1.13 2.04 -4.88
CA ARG A 165 1.28 2.53 -6.26
C ARG A 165 0.64 3.90 -6.52
N SER A 166 -0.13 4.42 -5.55
CA SER A 166 -0.97 5.61 -5.70
C SER A 166 -1.94 5.51 -6.89
N GLY A 167 -2.54 6.64 -7.27
CA GLY A 167 -3.43 6.79 -8.42
C GLY A 167 -4.63 7.69 -8.12
N MET A 168 -5.49 7.88 -9.11
CA MET A 168 -6.73 8.64 -8.96
C MET A 168 -7.91 7.73 -8.62
N GLY A 169 -8.79 8.19 -7.74
CA GLY A 169 -10.10 7.61 -7.49
C GLY A 169 -11.14 8.04 -8.54
N ARG A 170 -12.33 7.41 -8.49
CA ARG A 170 -13.47 7.71 -9.37
C ARG A 170 -14.00 9.17 -9.31
N CYS A 171 -13.57 9.93 -8.31
CA CYS A 171 -13.88 11.34 -8.09
C CYS A 171 -12.82 12.30 -8.70
N GLY A 172 -11.82 11.79 -9.43
CA GLY A 172 -10.75 12.60 -10.03
C GLY A 172 -9.67 13.11 -9.05
N ARG A 173 -9.77 12.78 -7.76
CA ARG A 173 -8.77 13.08 -6.72
C ARG A 173 -7.85 11.89 -6.48
N ASP A 174 -6.66 12.12 -5.89
CA ASP A 174 -5.78 11.07 -5.37
C ASP A 174 -6.55 10.06 -4.50
N LEU A 175 -6.15 8.78 -4.52
CA LEU A 175 -6.75 7.75 -3.66
C LEU A 175 -6.67 8.14 -2.17
N CYS A 176 -7.82 8.13 -1.49
CA CYS A 176 -7.94 8.54 -0.08
C CYS A 176 -6.99 7.75 0.85
N CYS A 177 -6.80 6.46 0.59
CA CYS A 177 -5.89 5.58 1.32
C CYS A 177 -4.40 5.74 0.96
N ALA A 178 -4.06 6.60 0.00
CA ALA A 178 -2.69 7.03 -0.31
C ALA A 178 -2.39 8.45 0.24
N THR A 179 -3.43 9.22 0.56
CA THR A 179 -3.34 10.64 0.99
C THR A 179 -3.61 10.87 2.47
N PHE A 180 -4.78 10.50 2.99
CA PHE A 180 -5.20 10.89 4.36
C PHE A 180 -5.83 9.76 5.19
N LEU A 181 -6.51 8.79 4.59
CA LEU A 181 -7.11 7.67 5.33
C LEU A 181 -6.04 6.62 5.69
N SER A 182 -5.44 6.81 6.86
CA SER A 182 -4.45 5.91 7.46
C SER A 182 -5.07 4.72 8.19
N GLU A 183 -6.28 4.90 8.73
CA GLU A 183 -7.08 3.88 9.40
C GLU A 183 -8.35 3.63 8.59
N LEU A 184 -8.73 2.36 8.46
CA LEU A 184 -9.69 1.92 7.45
C LEU A 184 -10.49 0.70 7.92
N ASP A 185 -11.59 0.97 8.60
CA ASP A 185 -12.51 -0.04 9.12
C ASP A 185 -13.22 -0.85 8.02
N THR A 186 -13.97 -1.85 8.48
CA THR A 186 -14.67 -2.82 7.64
C THR A 186 -15.90 -2.22 6.97
N VAL A 187 -15.68 -1.48 5.87
CA VAL A 187 -16.72 -0.96 4.98
C VAL A 187 -17.74 -2.06 4.66
N SER A 188 -19.01 -1.82 4.98
CA SER A 188 -20.09 -2.78 4.74
C SER A 188 -21.02 -2.36 3.60
N LEU A 189 -21.74 -3.31 3.02
CA LEU A 189 -22.73 -3.03 1.96
C LEU A 189 -23.94 -2.22 2.48
N ARG A 190 -24.17 -2.19 3.80
CA ARG A 190 -25.21 -1.36 4.41
C ARG A 190 -24.90 0.13 4.23
N MET A 191 -23.65 0.56 4.39
CA MET A 191 -23.25 1.97 4.30
C MET A 191 -23.63 2.58 2.94
N ALA A 192 -23.43 1.82 1.86
CA ALA A 192 -23.86 2.23 0.52
C ALA A 192 -25.39 2.35 0.38
N LYS A 193 -26.19 1.51 1.07
CA LYS A 193 -27.66 1.67 1.13
C LYS A 193 -28.05 2.90 1.94
N ASP A 194 -27.41 3.11 3.09
CA ASP A 194 -27.67 4.25 3.96
C ASP A 194 -27.39 5.57 3.19
N GLN A 195 -26.36 5.58 2.35
CA GLN A 195 -25.98 6.69 1.45
C GLN A 195 -26.76 6.74 0.12
N ASN A 196 -27.85 5.97 -0.02
CA ASN A 196 -28.70 5.89 -1.22
C ASN A 196 -27.95 5.53 -2.53
N LEU A 197 -26.76 4.91 -2.45
CA LEU A 197 -25.95 4.55 -3.61
C LEU A 197 -26.44 3.24 -4.27
N PRO A 198 -26.46 3.17 -5.61
CA PRO A 198 -26.89 1.97 -6.32
C PRO A 198 -25.91 0.82 -6.10
N LEU A 199 -26.43 -0.35 -5.75
CA LEU A 199 -25.68 -1.55 -5.34
C LEU A 199 -24.92 -2.27 -6.49
N ASN A 200 -24.66 -1.57 -7.59
CA ASN A 200 -23.81 -2.07 -8.67
C ASN A 200 -22.33 -2.01 -8.23
N PRO A 201 -21.57 -3.12 -8.29
CA PRO A 201 -20.13 -3.15 -8.02
C PRO A 201 -19.32 -2.02 -8.68
N ASP A 202 -19.66 -1.64 -9.92
CA ASP A 202 -18.98 -0.58 -10.69
C ASP A 202 -19.19 0.83 -10.13
N LYS A 203 -20.15 1.01 -9.22
CA LYS A 203 -20.41 2.27 -8.52
C LYS A 203 -19.81 2.27 -7.11
N ILE A 204 -19.91 1.17 -6.38
CA ILE A 204 -19.50 1.07 -4.96
C ILE A 204 -18.07 0.56 -4.71
N SER A 205 -17.37 0.07 -5.73
CA SER A 205 -15.98 -0.43 -5.60
C SER A 205 -14.93 0.65 -5.88
N GLY A 206 -13.82 0.65 -5.16
CA GLY A 206 -12.62 1.42 -5.50
C GLY A 206 -11.70 0.69 -6.46
N VAL A 207 -10.67 1.39 -6.96
CA VAL A 207 -9.61 0.86 -7.87
C VAL A 207 -8.93 -0.41 -7.32
N CYS A 208 -8.95 -0.61 -6.00
CA CYS A 208 -8.45 -1.81 -5.33
C CYS A 208 -9.35 -3.06 -5.46
N GLY A 209 -10.52 -3.00 -6.11
CA GLY A 209 -11.46 -4.13 -6.20
C GLY A 209 -12.14 -4.50 -4.88
N ARG A 210 -12.21 -3.55 -3.93
CA ARG A 210 -12.96 -3.63 -2.68
C ARG A 210 -13.88 -2.41 -2.57
N LEU A 211 -14.85 -2.44 -1.66
CA LEU A 211 -15.73 -1.29 -1.40
C LEU A 211 -14.92 -0.01 -1.14
N LEU A 212 -15.43 1.12 -1.64
CA LEU A 212 -14.87 2.46 -1.48
C LEU A 212 -14.67 2.80 0.01
N CYS A 213 -13.52 3.37 0.37
CA CYS A 213 -13.25 3.82 1.74
C CYS A 213 -14.04 5.08 2.13
N CYS A 214 -14.38 5.92 1.14
CA CYS A 214 -15.30 7.06 1.27
C CYS A 214 -16.61 6.69 1.98
N LEU A 215 -17.19 5.51 1.65
CA LEU A 215 -18.43 5.01 2.24
C LEU A 215 -18.38 4.93 3.77
N GLN A 216 -17.21 4.62 4.36
CA GLN A 216 -17.01 4.61 5.81
C GLN A 216 -16.72 6.01 6.35
N TYR A 217 -15.84 6.76 5.69
CA TYR A 217 -15.43 8.10 6.09
C TYR A 217 -16.61 9.10 6.13
N GLU A 218 -17.56 8.98 5.21
CA GLU A 218 -18.73 9.86 5.10
C GLU A 218 -19.92 9.34 5.94
N HIS A 219 -19.90 8.10 6.44
CA HIS A 219 -21.10 7.45 7.03
C HIS A 219 -21.66 8.18 8.24
N GLU A 220 -20.79 8.70 9.13
CA GLU A 220 -21.23 9.36 10.35
C GLU A 220 -22.06 10.63 10.06
N GLY A 221 -21.67 11.41 9.03
CA GLY A 221 -22.47 12.54 8.54
C GLY A 221 -23.82 12.11 8.00
N TYR A 222 -23.84 11.11 7.10
CA TYR A 222 -25.08 10.56 6.54
C TYR A 222 -26.01 9.89 7.57
N VAL A 223 -25.50 9.47 8.73
CA VAL A 223 -26.30 8.97 9.85
C VAL A 223 -26.85 10.14 10.66
N GLN A 224 -26.01 11.14 10.97
CA GLN A 224 -26.43 12.33 11.71
C GLN A 224 -27.52 13.11 10.96
N GLU A 225 -27.34 13.34 9.65
CA GLU A 225 -28.33 14.04 8.83
C GLU A 225 -29.70 13.35 8.82
N LYS A 226 -29.75 12.01 8.86
CA LYS A 226 -31.02 11.28 8.97
C LYS A 226 -31.64 11.36 10.35
N LEU A 227 -30.84 11.37 11.41
CA LEU A 227 -31.33 11.62 12.76
C LEU A 227 -31.86 13.05 12.90
N ASP A 228 -31.26 14.01 12.20
CA ASP A 228 -31.69 15.40 12.14
C ASP A 228 -32.92 15.59 11.23
N GLU A 229 -33.10 14.78 10.17
CA GLU A 229 -34.37 14.70 9.41
C GLU A 229 -35.51 14.10 10.27
N GLU A 230 -35.25 13.00 10.98
CA GLU A 230 -36.23 12.31 11.83
C GLU A 230 -36.65 13.16 13.05
N GLN A 231 -35.73 13.93 13.64
CA GLN A 231 -36.03 14.87 14.73
C GLN A 231 -36.48 16.25 14.22
N GLY A 232 -36.08 16.63 13.00
CA GLY A 232 -36.38 17.89 12.33
C GLY A 232 -37.79 18.01 11.76
N GLY A 233 -38.68 17.06 12.04
CA GLY A 233 -40.12 17.09 11.71
C GLY A 233 -40.93 18.23 12.38
N GLY A 234 -40.27 19.28 12.88
CA GLY A 234 -40.91 20.52 13.33
C GLY A 234 -41.55 21.25 12.16
N GLY A 235 -42.88 21.10 12.03
CA GLY A 235 -43.63 21.57 10.87
C GLY A 235 -43.46 23.07 10.57
N CYS A 236 -43.50 23.40 9.27
CA CYS A 236 -43.39 24.77 8.75
C CYS A 236 -44.40 25.71 9.45
N ALA A 237 -43.91 26.54 10.37
CA ALA A 237 -44.72 27.42 11.21
C ALA A 237 -45.14 28.73 10.49
N THR A 238 -45.41 28.67 9.19
CA THR A 238 -46.02 29.79 8.44
C THR A 238 -47.37 29.38 7.86
N SER A 239 -48.40 30.18 8.13
CA SER A 239 -49.78 29.92 7.73
C SER A 239 -50.04 30.30 6.26
N GLY A 240 -49.23 29.76 5.35
CA GLY A 240 -49.32 29.97 3.90
C GLY A 240 -48.80 28.74 3.17
N LYS A 241 -49.43 28.39 2.04
CA LYS A 241 -49.05 27.20 1.26
C LYS A 241 -47.65 27.35 0.66
N CYS A 242 -46.66 26.66 1.22
CA CYS A 242 -45.38 26.43 0.56
C CYS A 242 -45.49 25.22 -0.39
N GLU A 243 -45.86 25.45 -1.65
CA GLU A 243 -45.98 24.39 -2.68
C GLU A 243 -44.61 23.85 -3.16
N SER A 244 -43.51 24.31 -2.57
CA SER A 244 -42.15 23.80 -2.80
C SER A 244 -41.27 23.88 -1.53
N CYS A 245 -41.49 23.00 -0.56
CA CYS A 245 -40.38 22.56 0.30
C CYS A 245 -39.42 21.74 -0.58
N GLY A 246 -38.40 22.41 -1.14
CA GLY A 246 -37.49 21.82 -2.11
C GLY A 246 -36.68 20.65 -1.55
N VAL A 247 -36.40 19.65 -2.39
CA VAL A 247 -35.54 18.52 -2.04
C VAL A 247 -34.11 19.01 -1.80
N HIS A 248 -33.63 18.95 -0.57
CA HIS A 248 -32.22 19.17 -0.25
C HIS A 248 -31.38 17.95 -0.63
N GLU A 249 -31.10 17.78 -1.93
CA GLU A 249 -30.03 16.87 -2.36
C GLU A 249 -28.66 17.44 -1.93
N LEU A 250 -27.86 16.62 -1.27
CA LEU A 250 -26.52 16.89 -0.69
C LEU A 250 -25.41 17.39 -1.65
N LYS A 251 -25.74 17.79 -2.88
CA LYS A 251 -24.77 18.15 -3.92
C LYS A 251 -24.11 19.52 -3.68
N ASP A 252 -24.83 20.47 -3.08
CA ASP A 252 -24.40 21.87 -3.05
C ASP A 252 -23.47 22.21 -1.86
N ILE A 253 -23.57 21.49 -0.73
CA ILE A 253 -22.78 21.76 0.48
C ILE A 253 -21.28 21.43 0.25
N LEU A 254 -20.98 20.47 -0.62
CA LEU A 254 -19.61 20.15 -1.05
C LEU A 254 -18.98 21.21 -1.98
N GLY A 255 -19.70 22.30 -2.30
CA GLY A 255 -19.21 23.41 -3.11
C GLY A 255 -18.23 24.35 -2.38
N GLN A 256 -18.22 24.38 -1.04
CA GLN A 256 -17.27 25.20 -0.28
C GLN A 256 -15.93 24.48 -0.07
N ALA A 257 -14.98 24.79 -0.94
CA ALA A 257 -13.64 24.24 -0.88
C ALA A 257 -12.84 24.81 0.32
N VAL A 258 -12.81 24.06 1.42
CA VAL A 258 -11.71 24.18 2.41
C VAL A 258 -10.44 23.70 1.71
N ALA A 259 -9.65 24.64 1.19
CA ALA A 259 -8.36 24.36 0.61
C ALA A 259 -7.33 24.09 1.72
N PRO A 260 -6.78 22.86 1.86
CA PRO A 260 -5.56 22.69 2.64
C PRO A 260 -4.43 23.40 1.87
N GLY A 261 -3.81 24.39 2.50
CA GLY A 261 -2.64 25.07 1.93
C GLY A 261 -1.49 24.07 1.78
N TYR A 262 -1.25 23.61 0.55
CA TYR A 262 -0.04 22.89 0.18
C TYR A 262 0.51 23.52 -1.10
N GLU A 263 1.69 24.12 -1.00
CA GLU A 263 2.42 24.60 -2.18
C GLU A 263 3.15 23.41 -2.80
N SER A 264 2.78 23.06 -4.03
CA SER A 264 3.47 22.03 -4.79
C SER A 264 4.70 22.61 -5.50
N GLU A 265 5.84 22.63 -4.80
CA GLU A 265 7.13 22.91 -5.43
C GLU A 265 7.56 21.75 -6.35
N SER A 266 6.99 21.73 -7.55
CA SER A 266 7.36 20.82 -8.65
C SER A 266 7.64 21.64 -9.91
N LYS A 267 8.71 22.44 -9.86
CA LYS A 267 9.08 23.40 -10.91
C LYS A 267 10.02 22.76 -11.94
N ALA A 268 9.47 21.96 -12.84
CA ALA A 268 10.16 21.52 -14.06
C ALA A 268 10.07 22.61 -15.15
N PRO A 269 11.12 22.82 -15.98
CA PRO A 269 11.12 23.85 -17.00
C PRO A 269 10.20 23.52 -18.18
N SER A 270 9.48 24.52 -18.69
CA SER A 270 8.57 24.39 -19.83
C SER A 270 9.28 24.73 -21.14
N ASP A 271 9.92 23.73 -21.78
CA ASP A 271 10.36 23.89 -23.16
C ASP A 271 9.16 24.03 -24.11
N THR A 272 9.21 25.06 -24.95
CA THR A 272 8.08 25.46 -25.79
C THR A 272 8.20 24.83 -27.17
N LEU A 273 7.34 23.85 -27.48
CA LEU A 273 7.21 23.30 -28.83
C LEU A 273 5.93 23.83 -29.49
N THR A 274 6.10 24.49 -30.63
CA THR A 274 5.01 25.06 -31.45
C THR A 274 4.25 23.97 -32.20
N PRO A 275 2.94 24.14 -32.47
CA PRO A 275 2.18 23.19 -33.28
C PRO A 275 2.67 23.17 -34.74
N VAL A 276 2.69 21.98 -35.35
CA VAL A 276 2.87 21.80 -36.80
C VAL A 276 1.52 21.50 -37.43
N GLU A 277 1.18 22.23 -38.48
CA GLU A 277 -0.09 22.09 -39.20
C GLU A 277 -0.16 20.75 -39.97
N GLN A 278 -1.32 20.08 -39.93
CA GLN A 278 -1.60 18.92 -40.77
C GLN A 278 -2.51 19.31 -41.94
N THR A 279 -1.91 19.54 -43.11
CA THR A 279 -2.64 19.79 -44.36
C THR A 279 -3.32 18.51 -44.85
N THR A 280 -4.63 18.56 -45.04
CA THR A 280 -5.41 17.45 -45.62
C THR A 280 -5.22 17.36 -47.13
N THR A 281 -4.96 16.16 -47.65
CA THR A 281 -5.05 15.83 -49.08
C THR A 281 -6.09 14.73 -49.30
N THR A 282 -6.78 14.78 -50.44
CA THR A 282 -7.97 13.97 -50.73
C THR A 282 -7.73 13.03 -51.92
N ARG A 283 -8.71 12.13 -52.18
CA ARG A 283 -8.86 11.28 -53.38
C ARG A 283 -8.00 10.00 -53.39
N ASP A 284 -8.39 8.90 -54.02
CA ASP A 284 -9.71 8.52 -54.58
C ASP A 284 -9.94 6.98 -54.53
N LYS A 285 -11.09 6.50 -55.02
CA LYS A 285 -11.48 5.06 -55.01
C LYS A 285 -10.98 4.26 -56.20
N ASN A 286 -10.64 2.98 -55.96
CA ASN A 286 -10.96 1.74 -56.73
C ASN A 286 -10.07 0.60 -56.15
N ASN A 287 -10.58 -0.53 -55.66
CA ASN A 287 -11.27 -1.65 -56.34
C ASN A 287 -10.38 -2.43 -57.33
N ASP A 288 -9.93 -3.63 -56.93
CA ASP A 288 -10.37 -4.89 -57.56
C ASP A 288 -10.07 -6.12 -56.67
N GLN A 289 -10.60 -7.30 -57.03
CA GLN A 289 -10.49 -8.59 -56.30
C GLN A 289 -9.70 -9.66 -57.11
N VAL A 290 -9.93 -10.96 -56.81
CA VAL A 290 -9.45 -12.19 -57.48
C VAL A 290 -8.01 -12.57 -57.04
N GLU A 291 -7.76 -13.62 -56.23
CA GLU A 291 -7.89 -15.09 -56.45
C GLU A 291 -6.93 -15.65 -57.54
N THR A 292 -6.37 -16.88 -57.53
CA THR A 292 -6.14 -17.98 -56.55
C THR A 292 -4.88 -18.76 -57.03
N SER A 293 -4.15 -19.53 -56.21
CA SER A 293 -4.18 -21.02 -56.16
C SER A 293 -2.75 -21.65 -56.10
N GLY A 294 -2.63 -22.94 -55.72
CA GLY A 294 -1.44 -23.82 -55.86
C GLY A 294 -0.33 -23.69 -54.77
N SER A 295 0.11 -24.72 -54.01
CA SER A 295 0.68 -26.06 -54.31
C SER A 295 2.15 -26.02 -54.80
N SER A 296 3.14 -26.83 -54.34
CA SER A 296 3.19 -27.94 -53.36
C SER A 296 4.62 -28.52 -53.20
N GLN A 297 4.97 -29.16 -52.05
CA GLN A 297 5.93 -30.30 -51.86
C GLN A 297 7.40 -30.21 -52.40
N SER A 298 8.44 -30.92 -51.94
CA SER A 298 8.80 -31.69 -50.71
C SER A 298 10.30 -32.16 -50.79
N ARG A 299 10.84 -32.89 -49.77
CA ARG A 299 12.13 -33.67 -49.76
C ARG A 299 13.44 -32.83 -49.66
N SER A 300 14.31 -32.99 -48.64
CA SER A 300 15.29 -34.06 -48.25
C SER A 300 16.65 -33.96 -48.99
N SER A 301 17.84 -34.35 -48.47
CA SER A 301 18.21 -35.24 -47.34
C SER A 301 19.69 -35.11 -46.85
N SER A 302 19.93 -35.39 -45.56
CA SER A 302 21.09 -36.11 -44.93
C SER A 302 22.58 -35.92 -45.35
N SER A 303 23.42 -35.51 -44.38
CA SER A 303 24.58 -36.26 -43.82
C SER A 303 25.12 -35.46 -42.60
N GLU A 304 25.61 -36.00 -41.46
CA GLU A 304 26.44 -37.17 -41.10
C GLU A 304 27.95 -37.04 -41.45
N THR A 305 28.90 -37.46 -40.60
CA THR A 305 28.84 -38.08 -39.25
C THR A 305 29.32 -37.05 -38.16
N ASP A 306 29.89 -37.30 -36.96
CA ASP A 306 30.30 -38.51 -36.21
C ASP A 306 30.41 -38.30 -34.67
N LYS A 307 30.84 -39.34 -33.96
CA LYS A 307 31.37 -39.44 -32.58
C LYS A 307 32.62 -40.39 -32.67
N PRO A 308 33.02 -41.26 -31.71
CA PRO A 308 32.84 -41.36 -30.26
C PRO A 308 34.21 -41.25 -29.51
N ILE A 309 34.40 -41.62 -28.23
CA ILE A 309 34.45 -42.97 -27.62
C ILE A 309 34.18 -42.86 -26.10
N ALA A 310 33.69 -43.92 -25.46
CA ALA A 310 33.43 -43.99 -24.02
C ALA A 310 34.06 -45.22 -23.34
N ARG A 311 34.37 -45.09 -22.03
CA ARG A 311 34.47 -46.15 -21.00
C ARG A 311 34.36 -45.45 -19.63
N ALA A 312 33.48 -45.74 -18.67
CA ALA A 312 32.77 -46.94 -18.18
C ALA A 312 33.42 -47.57 -16.93
N GLY A 313 32.66 -47.60 -15.83
CA GLY A 313 32.83 -48.56 -14.74
C GLY A 313 33.37 -48.06 -13.40
N SER A 314 32.48 -47.85 -12.42
CA SER A 314 32.31 -48.86 -11.34
C SER A 314 31.13 -48.48 -10.44
N SER A 315 30.73 -49.39 -9.53
CA SER A 315 29.52 -49.23 -8.71
C SER A 315 29.83 -49.23 -7.21
N ARG A 316 29.02 -48.55 -6.40
CA ARG A 316 28.88 -48.82 -4.97
C ARG A 316 27.52 -48.36 -4.42
N ARG A 317 26.58 -49.32 -4.33
CA ARG A 317 25.34 -49.17 -3.55
C ARG A 317 25.70 -48.97 -2.07
N ARG A 318 25.09 -48.01 -1.39
CA ARG A 318 24.91 -48.04 0.07
C ARG A 318 23.43 -47.89 0.42
N ARG A 319 22.81 -49.01 0.82
CA ARG A 319 21.53 -49.01 1.52
C ARG A 319 21.77 -48.45 2.93
N PHE A 320 20.94 -47.51 3.39
CA PHE A 320 20.69 -47.35 4.83
C PHE A 320 19.30 -47.87 5.16
N ARG A 321 19.18 -48.49 6.35
CA ARG A 321 17.99 -49.25 6.76
C ARG A 321 16.99 -48.35 7.48
N ARG A 322 15.70 -48.47 7.14
CA ARG A 322 14.62 -48.17 8.10
C ARG A 322 14.79 -49.09 9.32
N ARG A 323 14.52 -48.57 10.52
CA ARG A 323 14.22 -49.35 11.72
C ARG A 323 12.98 -48.73 12.38
N ASN A 324 11.84 -49.41 12.30
CA ASN A 324 10.87 -49.33 13.38
C ASN A 324 11.45 -50.07 14.60
N ARG A 325 11.10 -49.61 15.79
CA ARG A 325 10.88 -50.51 16.93
C ARG A 325 9.82 -49.87 17.82
N ASP A 326 8.77 -50.62 18.08
CA ASP A 326 7.65 -50.21 18.91
C ASP A 326 7.92 -50.40 20.42
N SER A 327 6.99 -49.80 21.18
CA SER A 327 6.39 -50.27 22.44
C SER A 327 7.09 -50.06 23.80
N SER A 328 6.19 -49.93 24.79
CA SER A 328 6.36 -49.86 26.25
C SER A 328 6.98 -48.57 26.86
N GLY A 329 6.15 -47.89 27.66
CA GLY A 329 6.56 -47.19 28.88
C GLY A 329 5.75 -47.74 30.06
N PRO A 330 5.89 -47.22 31.29
CA PRO A 330 5.03 -47.57 32.42
C PRO A 330 3.94 -46.51 32.71
N LYS A 331 2.90 -46.91 33.46
CA LYS A 331 1.89 -46.03 34.07
C LYS A 331 2.00 -46.13 35.60
N THR A 332 1.94 -45.01 36.31
CA THR A 332 1.51 -44.79 37.71
C THR A 332 1.59 -43.27 37.97
N GLU A 333 0.81 -42.61 38.84
CA GLU A 333 -0.37 -43.03 39.61
C GLU A 333 -1.31 -41.83 39.94
N THR A 334 -2.45 -42.20 40.51
CA THR A 334 -3.65 -41.51 41.05
C THR A 334 -3.65 -40.00 41.44
N THR A 335 -4.81 -39.39 41.19
CA THR A 335 -5.47 -38.22 41.83
C THR A 335 -5.67 -38.39 43.37
N PRO A 336 -6.13 -37.40 44.20
CA PRO A 336 -7.25 -36.47 43.91
C PRO A 336 -7.28 -35.04 44.51
N SER A 337 -8.26 -34.27 44.03
CA SER A 337 -9.09 -33.22 44.67
C SER A 337 -8.56 -32.36 45.83
N ASN A 338 -8.84 -31.05 45.75
CA ASN A 338 -9.55 -30.38 46.86
C ASN A 338 -10.47 -29.24 46.38
N GLN A 339 -11.45 -28.88 47.21
CA GLN A 339 -12.34 -27.70 47.08
C GLN A 339 -12.15 -26.76 48.29
N ALA A 340 -12.76 -25.57 48.21
CA ALA A 340 -12.80 -24.50 49.22
C ALA A 340 -11.45 -23.79 49.48
N ASN A 341 -11.41 -22.47 49.71
CA ASN A 341 -12.51 -21.49 49.82
C ASN A 341 -12.72 -20.65 48.55
#